data_AF-A0A5C6A8M8-F1
#
_entry.id   AF-A0A5C6A8M8-F1
#
_cell.length_a   1.000
_cell.length_b   1.000
_cell.length_c   1.000
_cell.angle_alpha   90.00
_cell.angle_beta   90.00
_cell.angle_gamma   90.00
#
_symmetry.space_group_name_H-M   'P 1'
#
loop_
_entity.id
_entity.type
_entity.pdbx_description
1 polymer ?
#
loop_
_entity_poly.entity_id
_entity_poly.type
_entity_poly.pdbx_seq_one_letter_code
_entity_poly.pdbx_strand_id
1 'polypeptide(L)'
;MSTTEKTNLELDADEPIDRLDQLLSLFLDDSLSEEEASELNAKLIADPAARTRSFEFAQLHADLYAYFREPKRSSIAPPLPLPIPGLGLPSTH
;
A
#
# COMPACT_ATOMS: atom_id res chain seq x y z
N MET A 1 11.22 44.54 -6.37
CA MET A 1 10.67 43.34 -7.01
C MET A 1 11.73 42.78 -7.93
N SER A 2 12.32 41.65 -7.55
CA SER A 2 12.97 40.68 -8.44
C SER A 2 13.30 39.44 -7.61
N THR A 3 12.52 38.41 -7.91
CA THR A 3 12.64 36.98 -7.63
C THR A 3 14.05 36.43 -7.49
N THR A 4 14.31 35.76 -6.37
CA THR A 4 15.21 34.59 -6.33
C THR A 4 14.60 33.56 -5.39
N GLU A 5 13.66 32.78 -5.93
CA GLU A 5 13.40 31.41 -5.45
C GLU A 5 14.73 30.64 -5.54
N LYS A 6 15.30 30.29 -4.39
CA LYS A 6 16.30 29.23 -4.29
C LYS A 6 15.63 28.07 -3.57
N THR A 7 14.87 27.29 -4.32
CA THR A 7 14.52 25.91 -3.96
C THR A 7 15.78 25.05 -4.10
N ASN A 8 16.66 25.12 -3.09
CA ASN A 8 17.72 24.14 -2.88
C ASN A 8 17.03 22.86 -2.36
N LEU A 9 16.50 22.06 -3.28
CA LEU A 9 16.13 20.68 -3.00
C LEU A 9 17.39 19.83 -3.16
N GLU A 10 18.34 20.02 -2.25
CA GLU A 10 19.45 19.08 -2.05
C GLU A 10 18.83 17.82 -1.44
N LEU A 11 18.39 16.91 -2.32
CA LEU A 11 18.14 15.52 -1.96
C LEU A 11 19.52 14.89 -1.71
N ASP A 12 20.04 15.09 -0.49
CA ASP A 12 21.13 14.31 0.07
C ASP A 12 20.67 12.84 0.21
N ALA A 13 20.57 12.14 -0.91
CA ALA A 13 20.07 10.77 -1.00
C ALA A 13 21.22 9.75 -0.96
N ASP A 14 22.10 9.86 0.03
CA ASP A 14 23.13 8.86 0.32
C ASP A 14 23.19 8.54 1.83
N GLU A 15 22.05 8.63 2.52
CA GLU A 15 21.95 8.06 3.86
C GLU A 15 21.89 6.53 3.70
N PRO A 16 22.81 5.77 4.33
CA PRO A 16 22.81 4.33 4.20
C PRO A 16 21.48 3.78 4.72
N ILE A 17 20.73 3.10 3.86
CA ILE A 17 19.47 2.46 4.26
C ILE A 17 19.76 1.57 5.46
N ASP A 18 19.08 1.84 6.58
CA ASP A 18 19.24 1.09 7.80
C ASP A 18 18.99 -0.40 7.54
N ARG A 19 19.83 -1.28 8.10
CA ARG A 19 19.72 -2.73 7.86
C ARG A 19 18.35 -3.27 8.28
N LEU A 20 17.72 -2.68 9.30
CA LEU A 20 16.35 -3.04 9.70
C LEU A 20 15.34 -2.73 8.59
N ASP A 21 15.45 -1.56 7.94
CA ASP A 21 14.53 -1.16 6.87
C ASP A 21 14.64 -2.09 5.65
N GLN A 22 15.87 -2.51 5.31
CA GLN A 22 16.08 -3.50 4.24
C GLN A 22 15.39 -4.84 4.56
N LEU A 23 15.59 -5.35 5.78
CA LEU A 23 14.98 -6.61 6.22
C LEU A 23 13.45 -6.52 6.25
N LEU A 24 12.90 -5.38 6.69
CA LEU A 24 11.46 -5.15 6.69
C LEU A 24 10.88 -5.10 5.27
N SER A 25 11.57 -4.45 4.32
CA SER A 25 11.16 -4.44 2.91
C SER A 25 11.11 -5.86 2.34
N LEU A 26 12.20 -6.63 2.50
CA LEU A 26 12.28 -8.00 2.01
C LEU A 26 11.23 -8.92 2.64
N PHE A 27 10.90 -8.69 3.92
CA PHE A 27 9.85 -9.43 4.61
C PHE A 27 8.47 -9.16 4.01
N LEU A 28 8.14 -7.90 3.70
CA LEU A 28 6.86 -7.53 3.11
C LEU A 28 6.70 -8.04 1.66
N ASP A 29 7.82 -8.15 0.94
CA ASP A 29 7.89 -8.70 -0.42
C ASP A 29 8.02 -10.24 -0.47
N ASP A 30 7.88 -10.94 0.66
CA ASP A 30 8.00 -12.41 0.79
C ASP A 30 9.31 -12.97 0.20
N SER A 31 10.38 -12.16 0.23
CA SER A 31 11.68 -12.43 -0.40
C SER A 31 12.81 -12.62 0.61
N LEU A 32 12.46 -12.78 1.89
CA LEU A 32 13.40 -12.91 2.99
C LEU A 32 13.97 -14.33 3.07
N SER A 33 15.29 -14.48 3.18
CA SER A 33 15.92 -15.77 3.45
C SER A 33 15.73 -16.21 4.91
N GLU A 34 15.94 -17.49 5.21
CA GLU A 34 15.83 -18.01 6.59
C GLU A 34 16.81 -17.35 7.56
N GLU A 35 18.04 -17.09 7.10
CA GLU A 35 19.08 -16.39 7.86
C GLU A 35 18.66 -14.95 8.19
N GLU A 36 18.11 -14.24 7.20
CA GLU A 36 17.62 -12.86 7.34
C GLU A 36 16.36 -12.78 8.18
N ALA A 37 15.47 -13.78 8.12
CA ALA A 37 14.30 -13.91 8.98
C ALA A 37 14.71 -14.05 10.45
N SER A 38 15.74 -14.85 10.73
CA SER A 38 16.30 -14.97 12.06
C SER A 38 16.94 -13.65 12.52
N GLU A 39 17.66 -12.95 11.64
CA GLU A 39 18.25 -11.63 11.93
C GLU A 39 17.17 -10.60 12.28
N LEU A 40 16.12 -10.51 11.48
CA LEU A 40 14.99 -9.60 11.69
C LEU A 40 14.28 -9.91 13.02
N ASN A 41 13.98 -11.18 13.28
CA ASN A 41 13.33 -11.59 14.52
C ASN A 41 14.18 -11.25 15.75
N ALA A 42 15.50 -11.47 15.68
CA ALA A 42 16.41 -11.10 16.77
C ALA A 42 16.38 -9.59 17.05
N LYS A 43 16.38 -8.75 16.01
CA LYS A 43 16.28 -7.28 16.15
C LYS A 43 14.93 -6.88 16.76
N LEU A 44 13.83 -7.43 16.27
CA LEU A 44 12.49 -7.13 16.77
C LEU A 44 12.28 -7.57 18.22
N ILE A 45 12.91 -8.65 18.68
CA ILE A 45 12.84 -9.07 20.08
C ILE A 45 13.66 -8.12 20.96
N ALA A 46 14.89 -7.83 20.55
CA ALA A 46 15.85 -7.05 21.33
C ALA A 46 15.45 -5.59 21.51
N ASP A 47 14.86 -4.97 20.48
CA ASP A 47 14.59 -3.53 20.47
C ASP A 47 13.09 -3.19 20.30
N PRO A 48 12.46 -2.55 21.31
CA PRO A 48 11.11 -2.01 21.17
C PRO A 48 10.95 -0.99 20.04
N ALA A 49 11.97 -0.17 19.76
CA ALA A 49 11.89 0.84 18.71
C ALA A 49 11.81 0.18 17.32
N ALA A 50 12.56 -0.91 17.11
CA ALA A 50 12.46 -1.73 15.90
C ALA A 50 11.04 -2.27 15.65
N ARG A 51 10.31 -2.63 16.71
CA ARG A 51 8.90 -3.06 16.59
C ARG A 51 7.98 -1.93 16.16
N THR A 52 8.13 -0.74 16.75
CA THR A 52 7.36 0.44 16.32
C THR A 52 7.63 0.74 14.85
N ARG A 53 8.91 0.74 14.44
CA ARG A 53 9.32 0.97 13.06
C ARG A 53 8.75 -0.08 12.10
N SER A 54 8.72 -1.36 12.51
CA SER A 54 8.10 -2.42 11.71
C SER A 54 6.60 -2.20 11.46
N PHE A 55 5.89 -1.66 12.45
CA PHE A 55 4.47 -1.34 12.32
C PHE A 55 4.24 -0.17 11.37
N GLU A 56 5.04 0.89 11.49
CA GLU A 56 5.00 2.04 10.59
C GLU A 56 5.29 1.64 9.14
N PHE A 57 6.27 0.76 8.93
CA PHE A 57 6.62 0.25 7.61
C PHE A 57 5.49 -0.59 6.99
N ALA A 58 4.88 -1.48 7.77
CA ALA A 58 3.75 -2.29 7.32
C ALA A 58 2.53 -1.43 6.98
N GLN A 59 2.26 -0.37 7.75
CA GLN A 59 1.19 0.57 7.48
C GLN A 59 1.42 1.31 6.16
N LEU A 60 2.62 1.87 5.96
CA LEU A 60 2.97 2.55 4.70
C LEU A 60 2.87 1.60 3.51
N HIS A 61 3.36 0.37 3.64
CA HIS A 61 3.25 -0.64 2.59
C HIS A 61 1.79 -0.97 2.24
N ALA A 62 0.93 -1.12 3.24
CA ALA A 62 -0.50 -1.33 3.02
C ALA A 62 -1.18 -0.14 2.32
N ASP A 63 -0.82 1.08 2.71
CA ASP A 63 -1.36 2.32 2.12
C ASP A 63 -0.94 2.48 0.65
N LEU A 64 0.34 2.24 0.36
CA LEU A 64 0.86 2.24 -1.02
C LEU A 64 0.23 1.14 -1.86
N TYR A 65 0.11 -0.07 -1.30
CA TYR A 65 -0.57 -1.18 -1.96
C TYR A 65 -2.02 -0.81 -2.28
N ALA A 66 -2.76 -0.22 -1.34
CA ALA A 66 -4.14 0.23 -1.57
C ALA A 66 -4.25 1.35 -2.61
N TYR A 67 -3.28 2.27 -2.64
CA TYR A 67 -3.25 3.37 -3.60
C TYR A 67 -2.98 2.89 -5.03
N PHE A 68 -2.01 2.00 -5.23
CA PHE A 68 -1.60 1.52 -6.55
C PHE A 68 -2.41 0.32 -7.06
N ARG A 69 -3.05 -0.43 -6.17
CA ARG A 69 -4.04 -1.44 -6.56
C ARG A 69 -5.26 -0.68 -7.08
N GLU A 70 -5.33 -0.50 -8.40
CA GLU A 70 -6.43 0.16 -9.09
C GLU A 70 -7.77 -0.15 -8.40
N PRO A 71 -8.58 0.87 -8.07
CA PRO A 71 -9.95 0.59 -7.69
C PRO A 71 -10.54 -0.12 -8.92
N LYS A 72 -10.90 -1.40 -8.76
CA LYS A 72 -11.83 -2.08 -9.66
C LYS A 72 -12.93 -1.06 -9.85
N ARG A 73 -12.96 -0.40 -11.02
CA ARG A 73 -14.04 0.50 -11.37
C ARG A 73 -15.26 -0.37 -11.24
N SER A 74 -16.03 -0.19 -10.16
CA SER A 74 -17.38 -0.68 -10.08
C SER A 74 -18.00 -0.10 -11.34
N SER A 75 -18.20 -0.95 -12.34
CA SER A 75 -18.96 -0.63 -13.52
C SER A 75 -20.30 -0.20 -12.98
N ILE A 76 -20.50 1.11 -12.84
CA ILE A 76 -21.81 1.70 -12.69
C ILE A 76 -22.46 1.41 -14.04
N ALA A 77 -22.99 0.20 -14.17
CA ALA A 77 -23.97 -0.06 -15.20
C ALA A 77 -25.02 1.03 -14.99
N PRO A 78 -25.35 1.81 -16.03
CA PRO A 78 -26.45 2.75 -15.92
C PRO A 78 -27.65 1.97 -15.38
N PRO A 79 -28.41 2.50 -14.41
CA PRO A 79 -29.53 1.79 -13.84
C PRO A 79 -30.41 1.32 -14.99
N LEU A 80 -30.56 0.00 -15.12
CA LEU A 80 -31.48 -0.59 -16.09
C LEU A 80 -32.85 0.03 -15.82
N PRO A 81 -33.53 0.58 -16.84
CA PRO A 81 -34.88 1.07 -16.65
C PRO A 81 -35.72 -0.06 -16.07
N LEU A 82 -36.33 0.19 -14.91
CA LEU A 82 -37.25 -0.73 -14.26
C LEU A 82 -38.32 -1.18 -15.27
N PRO A 83 -38.80 -2.44 -15.22
CA PRO A 83 -39.88 -2.88 -16.07
C PRO A 83 -41.09 -1.98 -15.85
N ILE A 84 -41.56 -1.35 -16.93
CA ILE A 84 -42.75 -0.51 -16.94
C ILE A 84 -43.93 -1.38 -16.48
N PRO A 85 -44.69 -0.99 -15.44
CA PRO A 85 -45.87 -1.73 -15.03
C PRO A 85 -46.90 -1.67 -16.17
N GLY A 86 -47.20 -2.82 -16.78
CA GLY A 86 -48.28 -2.91 -17.78
C GLY A 86 -48.04 -3.82 -18.97
N LEU A 87 -46.83 -4.36 -19.19
CA LEU A 87 -46.64 -5.38 -20.23
C LEU A 87 -46.97 -6.77 -19.66
N GLY A 88 -48.24 -7.16 -19.78
CA GLY A 88 -48.71 -8.49 -19.43
C GLY A 88 -47.96 -9.56 -20.22
N LEU A 89 -47.25 -10.43 -19.52
CA LEU A 89 -46.85 -11.73 -20.04
C LEU A 89 -48.10 -12.62 -20.07
N PRO A 90 -48.48 -13.25 -21.20
CA PRO A 90 -49.54 -14.23 -21.20
C PRO A 90 -49.06 -15.48 -20.46
N SER A 91 -49.50 -15.65 -19.21
CA SER A 91 -49.35 -16.92 -18.51
C SER A 91 -50.33 -17.93 -19.10
N THR A 92 -49.79 -18.90 -19.82
CA THR A 92 -50.47 -20.12 -20.22
C THR A 92 -50.86 -20.92 -18.99
N HIS A 93 -52.17 -21.10 -18.75
CA HIS A 93 -52.74 -22.29 -18.12
C HIS A 93 -54.22 -22.42 -18.49
#